data_AF-A0A970VF97-F1
#
_entry.id   AF-A0A970VF97-F1
#
_cell.length_a   1.000
_cell.length_b   1.000
_cell.length_c   1.000
_cell.angle_alpha   90.00
_cell.angle_beta   90.00
_cell.angle_gamma   90.00
#
_symmetry.space_group_name_H-M   'P 1'
#
loop_
_entity.id
_entity.type
_entity.pdbx_description
1 polymer ?
#
loop_
_entity_poly.entity_id
_entity_poly.type
_entity_poly.pdbx_seq_one_letter_code
_entity_poly.pdbx_strand_id
1 'polypeptide(L)'
;MVGVYTAGHFAMGVDTQNIELSKQYDSLNPLIGPSGEGYTPWWDNTRVSGAQFVITNVCKNPEAAFRYLDFWLTAEAFFWNWIGDEGIRFVEAKEGQKNMFGEQALYYDRRWDPDFEDPYADDELDAGRLVQSPQMPFYFWDRAHAVYLDDIYNPHWWTYDLLRLSKMTEKYAPFRSDKNLPVNIDALWVDADTATEISQLRIAITDYINEHMIRFITGDLDINSDSQWDNYVNGLNNLQLDKFLSMLQDAYDKTVFK
;
A
#
# COMPACT_ATOMS: atom_id res chain seq x y z
N MET A 1 2.86 -10.28 25.91
CA MET A 1 2.73 -10.03 24.46
C MET A 1 2.71 -11.39 23.79
N VAL A 2 1.57 -11.78 23.21
CA VAL A 2 1.43 -13.09 22.55
C VAL A 2 1.55 -12.85 21.04
N GLY A 3 2.78 -12.73 20.55
CA GLY A 3 3.10 -12.53 19.14
C GLY A 3 3.04 -11.09 18.63
N VAL A 4 3.73 -10.86 17.51
CA VAL A 4 3.70 -9.66 16.67
C VAL A 4 3.70 -10.15 15.22
N TYR A 5 3.00 -9.45 14.33
CA TYR A 5 3.07 -9.69 12.89
C TYR A 5 3.12 -8.36 12.15
N THR A 6 3.68 -8.37 10.95
CA THR A 6 3.60 -7.24 10.01
C THR A 6 2.60 -7.59 8.92
N ALA A 7 1.81 -6.61 8.49
CA ALA A 7 0.85 -6.78 7.40
C ALA A 7 0.56 -5.46 6.70
N GLY A 8 0.10 -5.55 5.45
CA GLY A 8 -0.38 -4.39 4.70
C GLY A 8 -1.76 -3.88 5.15
N HIS A 9 -2.55 -4.75 5.80
CA HIS A 9 -3.84 -4.43 6.43
C HIS A 9 -4.17 -5.50 7.49
N PHE A 10 -5.08 -5.25 8.44
CA PHE A 10 -5.31 -6.12 9.61
C PHE A 10 -5.84 -7.50 9.23
N ALA A 11 -6.68 -7.59 8.21
CA ALA A 11 -7.30 -8.86 7.82
C ALA A 11 -6.32 -9.90 7.24
N MET A 12 -5.04 -9.56 7.00
CA MET A 12 -4.03 -10.54 6.55
C MET A 12 -3.57 -11.48 7.66
N GLY A 13 -3.66 -11.07 8.93
CA GLY A 13 -3.14 -11.84 10.07
C GLY A 13 -4.15 -12.08 11.20
N VAL A 14 -5.29 -11.39 11.16
CA VAL A 14 -6.34 -11.48 12.18
C VAL A 14 -7.69 -11.61 11.50
N ASP A 15 -8.53 -12.52 11.99
CA ASP A 15 -9.93 -12.58 11.60
C ASP A 15 -10.65 -11.33 12.13
N THR A 16 -10.87 -10.35 11.25
CA THR A 16 -11.55 -9.08 11.57
C THR A 16 -13.06 -9.24 11.72
N GLN A 17 -13.65 -10.38 11.32
CA GLN A 17 -15.06 -10.68 11.58
C GLN A 17 -15.27 -11.11 13.04
N ASN A 18 -14.24 -11.70 13.67
CA ASN A 18 -14.22 -11.95 15.10
C ASN A 18 -13.83 -10.66 15.86
N ILE A 19 -14.82 -9.82 16.15
CA ILE A 19 -14.65 -8.52 16.83
C ILE A 19 -13.89 -8.66 18.15
N GLU A 20 -14.19 -9.69 18.95
CA GLU A 20 -13.56 -9.90 20.26
C GLU A 20 -12.08 -10.28 20.14
N LEU A 21 -11.69 -11.01 19.10
CA LEU A 21 -10.29 -11.25 18.77
C LEU A 21 -9.64 -9.98 18.22
N SER A 22 -10.31 -9.30 17.29
CA SER A 22 -9.84 -8.09 16.62
C SER A 22 -9.45 -6.99 17.62
N LYS A 23 -10.24 -6.81 18.70
CA LYS A 23 -9.96 -5.86 19.81
C LYS A 23 -8.73 -6.19 20.65
N GLN A 24 -8.19 -7.42 20.56
CA GLN A 24 -6.99 -7.81 21.31
C GLN A 24 -5.69 -7.39 20.63
N TYR A 25 -5.76 -6.88 19.39
CA TYR A 25 -4.61 -6.38 18.65
C TYR A 25 -4.54 -4.86 18.68
N ASP A 26 -3.34 -4.32 18.82
CA ASP A 26 -3.06 -2.89 18.66
C ASP A 26 -1.74 -2.74 17.90
N SER A 27 -1.52 -1.58 17.31
CA SER A 27 -0.24 -1.22 16.71
C SER A 27 0.87 -1.15 17.74
N LEU A 28 2.02 -1.72 17.40
CA LEU A 28 3.24 -1.59 18.17
C LEU A 28 4.08 -0.44 17.60
N ASN A 29 4.22 0.66 18.35
CA ASN A 29 5.13 1.75 17.95
C ASN A 29 6.55 1.22 17.67
N PRO A 30 7.34 1.91 16.83
CA PRO A 30 8.73 1.54 16.59
C PRO A 30 9.48 1.32 17.90
N LEU A 31 10.17 0.18 18.00
CA LEU A 31 10.95 -0.14 19.18
C LEU A 31 12.12 0.84 19.30
N ILE A 32 12.37 1.36 20.50
CA ILE A 32 13.50 2.24 20.78
C ILE A 32 14.76 1.40 20.89
N GLY A 33 15.70 1.63 19.96
CA GLY A 33 16.97 0.92 19.93
C GLY A 33 17.97 1.44 20.98
N PRO A 34 19.16 0.81 21.09
CA PRO A 34 20.21 1.23 22.02
C PRO A 34 20.72 2.67 21.83
N SER A 35 20.53 3.27 20.65
CA SER A 35 20.84 4.69 20.40
C SER A 35 19.87 5.66 21.08
N GLY A 36 18.76 5.15 21.64
CA GLY A 36 17.66 5.97 22.19
C GLY A 36 16.65 6.43 21.13
N GLU A 37 16.79 5.98 19.89
CA GLU A 37 15.94 6.39 18.77
C GLU A 37 15.06 5.24 18.30
N GLY A 38 13.84 5.56 17.87
CA GLY A 38 12.93 4.67 17.16
C GLY A 38 12.50 5.33 15.85
N TYR A 39 12.48 4.58 14.77
CA TYR A 39 12.25 5.13 13.43
C TYR A 39 11.14 4.38 12.69
N THR A 40 10.39 5.12 11.89
CA THR A 40 9.48 4.54 10.89
C THR A 40 9.88 5.01 9.49
N PRO A 41 9.98 4.10 8.49
CA PRO A 41 10.03 4.49 7.10
C PRO A 41 8.78 5.30 6.75
N TRP A 42 8.96 6.42 6.06
CA TRP A 42 7.89 7.31 5.65
C TRP A 42 8.22 7.92 4.30
N TRP A 43 7.28 7.87 3.37
CA TRP A 43 7.37 8.50 2.06
C TRP A 43 6.24 9.50 1.90
N ASP A 44 6.55 10.71 1.46
CA ASP A 44 5.56 11.78 1.29
C ASP A 44 4.81 11.72 -0.04
N ASN A 45 5.24 10.83 -0.94
CA ASN A 45 4.66 10.72 -2.27
C ASN A 45 3.78 9.49 -2.44
N THR A 46 2.69 9.68 -3.19
CA THR A 46 1.86 8.58 -3.66
C THR A 46 2.58 7.84 -4.78
N ARG A 47 2.56 6.51 -4.68
CA ARG A 47 3.09 5.63 -5.72
C ARG A 47 2.26 5.75 -7.00
N VAL A 48 2.77 6.40 -8.03
CA VAL A 48 2.27 6.21 -9.40
C VAL A 48 2.94 4.96 -9.96
N SER A 49 2.29 3.81 -9.76
CA SER A 49 2.87 2.51 -10.12
C SER A 49 2.72 2.22 -11.62
N GLY A 50 3.74 2.54 -12.42
CA GLY A 50 3.88 2.07 -13.81
C GLY A 50 2.64 2.25 -14.70
N ALA A 51 2.62 1.55 -15.84
CA ALA A 51 1.44 1.52 -16.70
C ALA A 51 0.47 0.43 -16.23
N GLN A 52 -0.70 0.80 -15.74
CA GLN A 52 -1.79 -0.13 -15.42
C GLN A 52 -2.68 -0.44 -16.64
N PHE A 53 -2.57 0.34 -17.71
CA PHE A 53 -3.29 0.14 -18.97
C PHE A 53 -2.42 0.57 -20.16
N VAL A 54 -2.50 -0.15 -21.27
CA VAL A 54 -1.77 0.16 -22.51
C VAL A 54 -2.69 0.04 -23.72
N ILE A 55 -2.73 1.07 -24.56
CA ILE A 55 -3.36 1.01 -25.89
C ILE A 55 -2.28 0.67 -26.90
N THR A 56 -2.38 -0.51 -27.52
CA THR A 56 -1.41 -0.95 -28.53
C THR A 56 -1.62 -0.24 -29.85
N ASN A 57 -0.56 -0.18 -30.68
CA ASN A 57 -0.61 0.40 -32.02
C ASN A 57 -1.53 -0.37 -33.00
N VAL A 58 -1.98 -1.57 -32.64
CA VAL A 58 -2.93 -2.38 -33.43
C VAL A 58 -4.37 -2.26 -32.94
N CYS A 59 -4.64 -1.45 -31.91
CA CYS A 59 -6.00 -1.18 -31.44
C CYS A 59 -6.81 -0.50 -32.54
N LYS A 60 -7.85 -1.17 -33.04
CA LYS A 60 -8.70 -0.64 -34.12
C LYS A 60 -9.54 0.57 -33.69
N ASN A 61 -9.79 0.73 -32.39
CA ASN A 61 -10.66 1.78 -31.83
C ASN A 61 -10.02 2.42 -30.58
N PRO A 62 -8.91 3.17 -30.71
CA PRO A 62 -8.20 3.72 -29.56
C PRO A 62 -9.05 4.71 -28.75
N GLU A 63 -9.96 5.46 -29.39
CA GLU A 63 -10.87 6.36 -28.70
C GLU A 63 -11.86 5.63 -27.79
N ALA A 64 -12.35 4.47 -28.22
CA ALA A 64 -13.24 3.65 -27.40
C ALA A 64 -12.50 3.03 -26.21
N ALA A 65 -11.26 2.57 -26.44
CA ALA A 65 -10.38 2.10 -25.37
C ALA A 65 -10.08 3.22 -24.35
N PHE A 66 -9.86 4.44 -24.82
CA PHE A 66 -9.65 5.60 -23.95
C PHE A 66 -10.89 5.96 -23.14
N ARG A 67 -12.10 5.96 -23.74
CA ARG A 67 -13.35 6.18 -22.98
C ARG A 67 -13.61 5.10 -21.94
N TYR A 68 -13.29 3.84 -22.25
CA TYR A 68 -13.37 2.74 -21.29
C TYR A 68 -12.41 2.97 -20.11
N LEU A 69 -11.18 3.41 -20.38
CA LEU A 69 -10.22 3.79 -19.35
C LEU A 69 -10.73 4.95 -18.49
N ASP A 70 -11.24 6.01 -19.12
CA ASP A 70 -11.77 7.20 -18.44
C ASP A 70 -12.93 6.84 -17.50
N PHE A 71 -13.81 5.92 -17.92
CA PHE A 71 -14.90 5.42 -17.08
C PHE A 71 -14.40 4.88 -15.74
N TRP A 72 -13.34 4.06 -15.70
CA TRP A 72 -12.82 3.50 -14.44
C TRP A 72 -12.17 4.53 -13.51
N LEU A 73 -11.89 5.73 -14.02
CA LEU A 73 -11.40 6.86 -13.24
C LEU A 73 -12.52 7.77 -12.72
N THR A 74 -13.79 7.39 -12.91
CA THR A 74 -14.93 8.09 -12.33
C THR A 74 -15.24 7.59 -10.92
N ALA A 75 -15.87 8.45 -10.11
CA ALA A 75 -16.36 8.08 -8.78
C ALA A 75 -17.40 6.95 -8.84
N GLU A 76 -18.34 7.05 -9.79
CA GLU A 76 -19.39 6.06 -10.02
C GLU A 76 -18.79 4.68 -10.31
N ALA A 77 -17.88 4.58 -11.29
CA ALA A 77 -17.26 3.30 -11.64
C ALA A 77 -16.43 2.74 -10.48
N PHE A 78 -15.77 3.61 -9.70
CA PHE A 78 -15.01 3.18 -8.53
C PHE A 78 -15.90 2.57 -7.44
N PHE A 79 -16.99 3.23 -7.06
CA PHE A 79 -17.93 2.67 -6.09
C PHE A 79 -18.69 1.46 -6.64
N TRP A 80 -18.99 1.45 -7.93
CA TRP A 80 -19.56 0.31 -8.62
C TRP A 80 -18.63 -0.91 -8.58
N ASN A 81 -17.33 -0.72 -8.83
CA ASN A 81 -16.29 -1.75 -8.79
C ASN A 81 -16.14 -2.40 -7.40
N TRP A 82 -16.28 -1.60 -6.33
CA TRP A 82 -15.99 -2.03 -4.95
C TRP A 82 -17.22 -2.35 -4.10
N ILE A 83 -18.37 -1.73 -4.38
CA ILE A 83 -19.61 -1.87 -3.58
C ILE A 83 -20.71 -2.57 -4.38
N GLY A 84 -21.00 -2.12 -5.61
CA GLY A 84 -22.07 -2.65 -6.45
C GLY A 84 -22.96 -1.54 -7.00
N ASP A 85 -24.24 -1.80 -7.28
CA ASP A 85 -25.09 -0.80 -7.95
C ASP A 85 -25.50 0.38 -7.05
N GLU A 86 -25.46 1.58 -7.63
CA GLU A 86 -26.01 2.79 -7.03
C GLU A 86 -27.53 2.64 -6.81
N GLY A 87 -28.03 3.19 -5.71
CA GLY A 87 -29.43 3.04 -5.27
C GLY A 87 -29.72 1.71 -4.58
N ILE A 88 -28.93 0.67 -4.87
CA ILE A 88 -29.03 -0.65 -4.24
C ILE A 88 -28.03 -0.75 -3.09
N ARG A 89 -26.74 -0.95 -3.39
CA ARG A 89 -25.71 -1.17 -2.36
C ARG A 89 -25.04 0.11 -1.89
N PHE A 90 -25.07 1.19 -2.67
CA PHE A 90 -24.63 2.51 -2.18
C PHE A 90 -25.56 3.63 -2.63
N VAL A 91 -25.59 4.71 -1.86
CA VAL A 91 -26.37 5.93 -2.15
C VAL A 91 -25.56 7.17 -1.77
N GLU A 92 -26.04 8.35 -2.15
CA GLU A 92 -25.51 9.60 -1.60
C GLU A 92 -25.58 9.60 -0.07
N ALA A 93 -24.49 10.04 0.56
CA ALA A 93 -24.42 10.20 2.00
C ALA A 93 -25.32 11.37 2.45
N LYS A 94 -26.08 11.14 3.52
CA LYS A 94 -26.93 12.15 4.17
C LYS A 94 -26.07 13.17 4.91
N GLU A 95 -26.65 14.34 5.17
CA GLU A 95 -26.02 15.38 6.00
C GLU A 95 -25.59 14.80 7.35
N GLY A 96 -24.33 15.05 7.71
CA GLY A 96 -23.74 14.59 8.97
C GLY A 96 -23.12 13.19 8.92
N GLN A 97 -23.31 12.43 7.84
CA GLN A 97 -22.53 11.21 7.59
C GLN A 97 -21.11 11.62 7.18
N LYS A 98 -20.12 11.17 7.96
CA LYS A 98 -18.74 11.63 7.84
C LYS A 98 -17.85 10.59 7.19
N ASN A 99 -16.86 11.05 6.44
CA ASN A 99 -15.75 10.23 5.97
C ASN A 99 -14.75 9.96 7.11
N MET A 100 -13.68 9.22 6.84
CA MET A 100 -12.70 8.86 7.86
C MET A 100 -11.90 10.05 8.44
N PHE A 101 -11.90 11.18 7.75
CA PHE A 101 -11.28 12.43 8.21
C PHE A 101 -12.26 13.30 9.00
N GLY A 102 -13.51 12.87 9.17
CA GLY A 102 -14.55 13.63 9.88
C GLY A 102 -15.22 14.72 9.04
N GLU A 103 -14.96 14.75 7.74
CA GLU A 103 -15.60 15.66 6.77
C GLU A 103 -16.88 15.03 6.23
N GLN A 104 -17.76 15.81 5.58
CA GLN A 104 -18.97 15.26 4.95
C GLN A 104 -18.59 14.22 3.88
N ALA A 105 -19.14 13.00 3.99
CA ALA A 105 -18.98 11.97 2.97
C ALA A 105 -19.84 12.26 1.74
N LEU A 106 -19.47 11.65 0.61
CA LEU A 106 -20.22 11.70 -0.64
C LEU A 106 -21.18 10.51 -0.77
N TYR A 107 -20.74 9.31 -0.35
CA TYR A 107 -21.49 8.07 -0.52
C TYR A 107 -21.56 7.25 0.76
N TYR A 108 -22.63 6.48 0.89
CA TYR A 108 -22.90 5.58 2.01
C TYR A 108 -23.25 4.18 1.48
N ASP A 109 -22.56 3.16 2.01
CA ASP A 109 -22.83 1.76 1.73
C ASP A 109 -24.07 1.29 2.50
N ARG A 110 -25.14 1.01 1.77
CA ARG A 110 -26.43 0.57 2.32
C ARG A 110 -26.37 -0.83 2.94
N ARG A 111 -25.34 -1.63 2.65
CA ARG A 111 -25.12 -2.93 3.31
C ARG A 111 -24.85 -2.78 4.81
N TRP A 112 -24.68 -1.55 5.29
CA TRP A 112 -24.54 -1.23 6.71
C TRP A 112 -25.88 -0.93 7.38
N ASP A 113 -26.96 -0.75 6.61
CA ASP A 113 -28.29 -0.63 7.19
C ASP A 113 -28.68 -1.99 7.81
N PRO A 114 -29.09 -2.04 9.10
CA PRO A 114 -29.43 -3.30 9.77
C PRO A 114 -30.55 -4.10 9.11
N ASP A 115 -31.40 -3.42 8.34
CA ASP A 115 -32.54 -3.95 7.60
C ASP A 115 -32.25 -4.10 6.09
N PHE A 116 -30.99 -3.97 5.66
CA PHE A 116 -30.62 -4.18 4.27
C PHE A 116 -30.68 -5.67 3.90
N GLU A 117 -31.58 -6.01 2.99
CA GLU A 117 -31.58 -7.28 2.28
C GLU A 117 -30.86 -7.09 0.95
N ASP A 118 -29.66 -7.67 0.82
CA ASP A 118 -28.88 -7.58 -0.41
C ASP A 118 -29.49 -8.49 -1.49
N PRO A 119 -30.08 -7.93 -2.57
CA PRO A 119 -30.71 -8.72 -3.61
C PRO A 119 -29.70 -9.59 -4.40
N TYR A 120 -28.40 -9.34 -4.23
CA TYR A 120 -27.33 -10.04 -4.91
C TYR A 120 -26.44 -10.85 -3.94
N ALA A 121 -26.90 -11.13 -2.72
CA ALA A 121 -26.14 -11.89 -1.73
C ALA A 121 -25.68 -13.27 -2.22
N ASP A 122 -26.51 -13.93 -3.04
CA ASP A 122 -26.25 -15.27 -3.59
C ASP A 122 -25.61 -15.25 -4.99
N ASP A 123 -25.32 -14.06 -5.54
CA ASP A 123 -24.71 -13.96 -6.85
C ASP A 123 -23.19 -14.20 -6.75
N GLU A 124 -22.77 -15.41 -7.11
CA GLU A 124 -21.35 -15.82 -7.13
C GLU A 124 -20.47 -14.93 -8.03
N LEU A 125 -21.06 -14.16 -8.96
CA LEU A 125 -20.36 -13.23 -9.85
C LEU A 125 -20.30 -11.79 -9.30
N ASP A 126 -21.01 -11.48 -8.21
CA ASP A 126 -21.22 -10.11 -7.71
C ASP A 126 -20.36 -9.75 -6.48
N ALA A 127 -19.47 -10.65 -6.05
CA ALA A 127 -18.50 -10.38 -4.99
C ALA A 127 -17.35 -9.49 -5.49
N GLY A 128 -17.57 -8.16 -5.50
CA GLY A 128 -16.56 -7.16 -5.86
C GLY A 128 -16.28 -7.19 -7.36
N ARG A 129 -16.96 -6.33 -8.11
CA ARG A 129 -16.99 -6.35 -9.57
C ARG A 129 -15.59 -6.23 -10.13
N LEU A 130 -15.02 -7.37 -10.51
CA LEU A 130 -13.79 -7.54 -11.31
C LEU A 130 -12.47 -7.03 -10.69
N VAL A 131 -12.48 -6.14 -9.69
CA VAL A 131 -11.30 -5.45 -9.14
C VAL A 131 -10.40 -4.95 -10.29
N GLN A 132 -10.97 -4.14 -11.18
CA GLN A 132 -10.29 -3.69 -12.39
C GLN A 132 -9.27 -2.60 -12.08
N SER A 133 -8.20 -2.55 -12.88
CA SER A 133 -7.21 -1.48 -12.85
C SER A 133 -6.93 -1.02 -14.29
N PRO A 134 -6.58 0.26 -14.51
CA PRO A 134 -6.50 1.33 -13.52
C PRO A 134 -7.88 1.78 -13.05
N GLN A 135 -7.90 2.34 -11.84
CA GLN A 135 -9.08 2.84 -11.17
C GLN A 135 -8.71 4.11 -10.42
N MET A 136 -9.72 4.86 -9.98
CA MET A 136 -9.50 5.95 -9.01
C MET A 136 -8.63 5.47 -7.84
N PRO A 137 -7.65 6.27 -7.39
CA PRO A 137 -6.82 5.88 -6.26
C PRO A 137 -7.63 5.72 -4.98
N PHE A 138 -7.22 4.81 -4.10
CA PHE A 138 -7.93 4.52 -2.85
C PHE A 138 -8.06 5.72 -1.90
N TYR A 139 -7.22 6.75 -1.96
CA TYR A 139 -7.44 7.96 -1.17
C TYR A 139 -8.80 8.64 -1.49
N PHE A 140 -9.36 8.37 -2.67
CA PHE A 140 -10.70 8.81 -3.02
C PHE A 140 -11.75 8.10 -2.17
N TRP A 141 -11.61 6.79 -1.94
CA TRP A 141 -12.47 6.03 -1.03
C TRP A 141 -12.50 6.67 0.35
N ASP A 142 -11.31 6.94 0.89
CA ASP A 142 -11.10 7.53 2.22
C ASP A 142 -11.84 8.87 2.40
N ARG A 143 -11.91 9.67 1.34
CA ARG A 143 -12.58 10.98 1.36
C ARG A 143 -14.05 10.93 1.00
N ALA A 144 -14.47 9.98 0.18
CA ALA A 144 -15.82 9.94 -0.37
C ALA A 144 -16.76 9.02 0.41
N HIS A 145 -16.23 7.99 1.07
CA HIS A 145 -17.03 6.97 1.72
C HIS A 145 -17.35 7.31 3.18
N ALA A 146 -18.62 7.25 3.55
CA ALA A 146 -19.06 7.42 4.93
C ALA A 146 -18.47 6.33 5.83
N VAL A 147 -18.23 6.63 7.10
CA VAL A 147 -17.80 5.68 8.14
C VAL A 147 -18.41 6.05 9.50
N TYR A 148 -18.53 5.08 10.39
CA TYR A 148 -18.79 5.33 11.82
C TYR A 148 -17.46 5.49 12.58
N LEU A 149 -17.07 6.72 12.85
CA LEU A 149 -15.77 7.05 13.46
C LEU A 149 -15.58 6.49 14.88
N ASP A 150 -16.67 6.26 15.61
CA ASP A 150 -16.64 5.82 17.01
C ASP A 150 -16.44 4.30 17.17
N ASP A 151 -16.64 3.51 16.10
CA ASP A 151 -16.48 2.06 16.13
C ASP A 151 -15.49 1.57 15.08
N ILE A 152 -14.20 1.64 15.39
CA ILE A 152 -13.13 1.19 14.48
C ILE A 152 -13.01 -0.34 14.34
N TYR A 153 -13.90 -1.11 14.99
CA TYR A 153 -13.87 -2.58 15.01
C TYR A 153 -15.07 -3.22 14.30
N ASN A 154 -15.97 -2.42 13.75
CA ASN A 154 -17.16 -2.91 13.05
C ASN A 154 -16.73 -3.86 11.90
N PRO A 155 -17.33 -5.05 11.74
CA PRO A 155 -16.87 -6.15 10.86
C PRO A 155 -16.89 -5.89 9.35
N HIS A 156 -16.94 -4.64 8.88
CA HIS A 156 -16.95 -4.33 7.45
C HIS A 156 -15.53 -4.29 6.89
N TRP A 157 -15.23 -5.30 6.07
CA TRP A 157 -13.86 -5.72 5.73
C TRP A 157 -12.94 -4.59 5.29
N TRP A 158 -13.30 -3.81 4.27
CA TRP A 158 -12.34 -2.87 3.68
C TRP A 158 -12.33 -1.51 4.38
N THR A 159 -13.51 -0.93 4.65
CA THR A 159 -13.59 0.43 5.18
C THR A 159 -13.08 0.53 6.62
N TYR A 160 -13.37 -0.46 7.46
CA TYR A 160 -12.98 -0.41 8.87
C TYR A 160 -11.55 -0.91 9.09
N ASP A 161 -11.08 -1.83 8.25
CA ASP A 161 -9.67 -2.20 8.21
C ASP A 161 -8.82 -0.97 7.82
N LEU A 162 -9.22 -0.23 6.77
CA LEU A 162 -8.55 1.03 6.38
C LEU A 162 -8.67 2.12 7.46
N LEU A 163 -9.87 2.37 8.02
CA LEU A 163 -10.06 3.35 9.09
C LEU A 163 -9.17 3.05 10.30
N ARG A 164 -9.15 1.78 10.74
CA ARG A 164 -8.31 1.34 11.85
C ARG A 164 -6.84 1.46 11.49
N LEU A 165 -6.45 1.08 10.27
CA LEU A 165 -5.07 1.17 9.80
C LEU A 165 -4.59 2.61 9.83
N SER A 166 -5.36 3.55 9.26
CA SER A 166 -5.05 4.97 9.29
C SER A 166 -4.89 5.48 10.72
N LYS A 167 -5.88 5.25 11.60
CA LYS A 167 -5.80 5.67 13.01
C LYS A 167 -4.61 5.06 13.76
N MET A 168 -4.28 3.80 13.49
CA MET A 168 -3.14 3.14 14.13
C MET A 168 -1.80 3.64 13.57
N THR A 169 -1.73 3.93 12.27
CA THR A 169 -0.51 4.49 11.63
C THR A 169 -0.23 5.94 12.05
N GLU A 170 -1.23 6.72 12.46
CA GLU A 170 -1.02 8.06 13.03
C GLU A 170 -0.07 8.05 14.24
N LYS A 171 -0.08 6.95 15.03
CA LYS A 171 0.82 6.78 16.18
C LYS A 171 2.30 6.71 15.76
N TYR A 172 2.58 6.43 14.49
CA TYR A 172 3.94 6.35 13.93
C TYR A 172 4.44 7.71 13.43
N ALA A 173 3.56 8.71 13.23
CA ALA A 173 3.96 10.01 12.72
C ALA A 173 5.09 10.70 13.52
N PRO A 174 5.12 10.65 14.87
CA PRO A 174 6.24 11.19 15.65
C PRO A 174 7.59 10.48 15.44
N PHE A 175 7.59 9.27 14.87
CA PHE A 175 8.78 8.47 14.62
C PHE A 175 9.31 8.61 13.19
N ARG A 176 8.74 9.53 12.41
CA ARG A 176 9.23 9.87 11.09
C ARG A 176 10.68 10.36 11.20
N SER A 177 11.57 9.74 10.44
CA SER A 177 12.99 10.10 10.41
C SER A 177 13.29 11.10 9.29
N ASP A 178 14.21 12.02 9.56
CA ASP A 178 14.89 12.83 8.54
C ASP A 178 15.85 12.00 7.67
N LYS A 179 16.18 10.77 8.09
CA LYS A 179 16.94 9.78 7.30
C LYS A 179 16.09 9.11 6.21
N ASN A 180 14.76 9.29 6.23
CA ASN A 180 13.90 8.77 5.18
C ASN A 180 14.17 9.53 3.88
N LEU A 181 14.30 8.80 2.77
CA LEU A 181 14.34 9.44 1.46
C LEU A 181 12.99 10.15 1.21
N PRO A 182 13.01 11.43 0.79
CA PRO A 182 11.78 12.15 0.42
C PRO A 182 10.98 11.42 -0.66
N VAL A 183 11.69 10.71 -1.54
CA VAL A 183 11.15 9.99 -2.69
C VAL A 183 11.35 8.49 -2.49
N ASN A 184 10.30 7.71 -2.67
CA ASN A 184 10.42 6.27 -2.79
C ASN A 184 11.28 5.91 -4.03
N ILE A 185 12.38 5.17 -3.82
CA ILE A 185 13.30 4.75 -4.88
C ILE A 185 12.63 3.89 -5.96
N ASP A 186 11.54 3.18 -5.61
CA ASP A 186 10.76 2.38 -6.57
C ASP A 186 9.84 3.22 -7.45
N ALA A 187 9.67 4.50 -7.13
CA ALA A 187 8.93 5.47 -7.93
C ALA A 187 9.82 6.27 -8.89
N LEU A 188 11.14 6.01 -8.91
CA LEU A 188 12.05 6.68 -9.83
C LEU A 188 11.79 6.24 -11.26
N TRP A 189 11.61 7.22 -12.15
CA TRP A 189 11.39 6.97 -13.57
C TRP A 189 12.70 7.03 -14.34
N VAL A 190 12.97 5.99 -15.13
CA VAL A 190 14.12 5.87 -16.04
C VAL A 190 13.67 5.30 -17.38
N ASP A 191 14.54 5.37 -18.40
CA ASP A 191 14.29 4.69 -19.67
C ASP A 191 14.36 3.16 -19.53
N ALA A 192 13.88 2.43 -20.55
CA ALA A 192 13.73 0.98 -20.50
C ALA A 192 15.06 0.22 -20.36
N ASP A 193 16.15 0.73 -20.95
CA ASP A 193 17.45 0.06 -20.89
C ASP A 193 18.04 0.23 -19.48
N THR A 194 17.99 1.46 -18.96
CA THR A 194 18.39 1.76 -17.57
C THR A 194 17.54 0.96 -16.57
N ALA A 195 16.22 0.86 -16.76
CA ALA A 195 15.33 0.09 -15.90
C ALA A 195 15.71 -1.40 -15.88
N THR A 196 16.04 -1.95 -17.04
CA THR A 196 16.45 -3.36 -17.19
C THR A 196 17.74 -3.63 -16.43
N GLU A 197 18.73 -2.75 -16.58
CA GLU A 197 20.02 -2.88 -15.90
C GLU A 197 19.89 -2.71 -14.37
N ILE A 198 19.12 -1.72 -13.90
CA ILE A 198 18.79 -1.55 -12.48
C ILE A 198 18.14 -2.82 -11.92
N SER A 199 17.19 -3.41 -12.66
CA SER A 199 16.48 -4.62 -12.21
C SER A 199 17.41 -5.83 -12.09
N GLN A 200 18.31 -6.03 -13.05
CA GLN A 200 19.28 -7.13 -13.01
C GLN A 200 20.27 -6.99 -11.85
N LEU A 201 20.84 -5.79 -11.68
CA LEU A 201 21.74 -5.50 -10.54
C LEU A 201 21.02 -5.68 -9.21
N ARG A 202 19.78 -5.18 -9.09
CA ARG A 202 18.97 -5.31 -7.88
C ARG A 202 18.77 -6.77 -7.48
N ILE A 203 18.40 -7.64 -8.41
CA ILE A 203 18.19 -9.08 -8.10
C ILE A 203 19.47 -9.68 -7.52
N ALA A 204 20.60 -9.55 -8.21
CA ALA A 204 21.86 -10.13 -7.76
C ALA A 204 22.32 -9.58 -6.40
N ILE A 205 22.18 -8.27 -6.18
CA ILE A 205 22.52 -7.61 -4.92
C ILE A 205 21.59 -8.05 -3.79
N THR A 206 20.27 -8.05 -4.01
CA THR A 206 19.29 -8.43 -2.99
C THR A 206 19.41 -9.90 -2.61
N ASP A 207 19.64 -10.80 -3.57
CA ASP A 207 19.87 -12.22 -3.29
C ASP A 207 21.11 -12.42 -2.41
N TYR A 208 22.21 -11.74 -2.74
CA TYR A 208 23.45 -11.78 -1.95
C TYR A 208 23.24 -11.23 -0.52
N ILE A 209 22.54 -10.10 -0.38
CA ILE A 209 22.19 -9.52 0.92
C ILE A 209 21.35 -10.52 1.74
N ASN A 210 20.31 -11.11 1.15
CA ASN A 210 19.41 -12.01 1.85
C ASN A 210 20.14 -13.29 2.31
N GLU A 211 20.98 -13.86 1.45
CA GLU A 211 21.81 -15.02 1.81
C GLU A 211 22.74 -14.71 2.98
N HIS A 212 23.47 -13.60 2.93
CA HIS A 212 24.42 -13.23 3.98
C HIS A 212 23.72 -12.81 5.27
N MET A 213 22.58 -12.12 5.17
CA MET A 213 21.74 -11.79 6.32
C MET A 213 21.34 -13.06 7.08
N ILE A 214 20.91 -14.12 6.40
CA ILE A 214 20.59 -15.40 7.05
C ILE A 214 21.83 -15.96 7.76
N ARG A 215 23.00 -15.95 7.10
CA ARG A 215 24.25 -16.48 7.67
C ARG A 215 24.71 -15.71 8.91
N PHE A 216 24.57 -14.39 8.92
CA PHE A 216 24.84 -13.57 10.10
C PHE A 216 23.84 -13.84 11.23
N ILE A 217 22.55 -13.96 10.92
CA ILE A 217 21.50 -14.26 11.92
C ILE A 217 21.72 -15.63 12.56
N THR A 218 22.08 -16.65 11.76
CA THR A 218 22.32 -18.01 12.26
C THR A 218 23.70 -18.18 12.91
N GLY A 219 24.58 -17.18 12.83
CA GLY A 219 25.94 -17.24 13.35
C GLY A 219 26.92 -18.06 12.51
N ASP A 220 26.58 -18.38 11.25
CA ASP A 220 27.55 -18.94 10.29
C ASP A 220 28.62 -17.90 9.91
N LEU A 221 28.22 -16.63 9.93
CA LEU A 221 29.12 -15.48 9.92
C LEU A 221 28.93 -14.68 11.22
N ASP A 222 30.02 -14.15 11.76
CA ASP A 222 30.05 -13.25 12.91
C ASP A 222 29.98 -11.80 12.44
N ILE A 223 28.88 -11.13 12.79
CA ILE A 223 28.64 -9.71 12.47
C ILE A 223 29.64 -8.77 13.15
N ASN A 224 30.30 -9.21 14.23
CA ASN A 224 31.31 -8.42 14.95
C ASN A 224 32.73 -8.64 14.43
N SER A 225 32.91 -9.47 13.40
CA SER A 225 34.21 -9.69 12.79
C SER A 225 34.42 -8.74 11.61
N ASP A 226 35.30 -7.74 11.78
CA ASP A 226 35.65 -6.77 10.73
C ASP A 226 36.03 -7.46 9.41
N SER A 227 36.84 -8.53 9.46
CA SER A 227 37.25 -9.27 8.27
C SER A 227 36.07 -9.91 7.53
N GLN A 228 35.11 -10.50 8.25
CA GLN A 228 33.94 -11.12 7.61
C GLN A 228 32.97 -10.07 7.07
N TRP A 229 32.82 -8.95 7.80
CA TRP A 229 32.05 -7.80 7.34
C TRP A 229 32.66 -7.18 6.07
N ASP A 230 33.97 -6.94 6.06
CA ASP A 230 34.68 -6.39 4.91
C ASP A 230 34.58 -7.32 3.69
N ASN A 231 34.64 -8.64 3.89
CA ASN A 231 34.43 -9.60 2.81
C ASN A 231 33.00 -9.53 2.23
N TYR A 232 31.99 -9.36 3.08
CA TYR A 232 30.60 -9.15 2.65
C TYR A 232 30.45 -7.85 1.83
N VAL A 233 31.00 -6.74 2.32
CA VAL A 233 30.98 -5.46 1.60
C VAL A 233 31.71 -5.55 0.26
N ASN A 234 32.88 -6.18 0.23
CA ASN A 234 33.62 -6.41 -1.02
C ASN A 234 32.84 -7.30 -2.01
N GLY A 235 32.06 -8.25 -1.51
CA GLY A 235 31.14 -9.04 -2.32
C GLY A 235 30.09 -8.18 -3.02
N LEU A 236 29.48 -7.23 -2.31
CA LEU A 236 28.54 -6.26 -2.90
C LEU A 236 29.21 -5.39 -3.98
N ASN A 237 30.44 -4.94 -3.74
CA ASN A 237 31.20 -4.16 -4.72
C ASN A 237 31.51 -4.97 -5.99
N ASN A 238 31.85 -6.25 -5.83
CA ASN A 238 32.02 -7.17 -6.97
C ASN A 238 30.72 -7.40 -7.75
N LEU A 239 29.57 -7.26 -7.10
CA LEU A 239 28.24 -7.25 -7.71
C LEU A 239 27.85 -5.88 -8.30
N GLN A 240 28.80 -4.95 -8.39
CA GLN A 240 28.62 -3.60 -8.94
C GLN A 240 27.64 -2.73 -8.13
N LEU A 241 27.65 -2.84 -6.80
CA LEU A 241 26.84 -1.99 -5.92
C LEU A 241 27.05 -0.49 -6.22
N ASP A 242 28.29 -0.04 -6.42
CA ASP A 242 28.58 1.37 -6.71
C ASP A 242 27.88 1.86 -7.99
N LYS A 243 27.85 1.02 -9.03
CA LYS A 243 27.16 1.33 -10.28
C LYS A 243 25.65 1.41 -10.06
N PHE A 244 25.10 0.42 -9.35
CA PHE A 244 23.68 0.39 -9.01
C PHE A 244 23.25 1.67 -8.25
N LEU A 245 24.02 2.06 -7.24
CA LEU A 245 23.76 3.28 -6.46
C LEU A 245 23.90 4.55 -7.33
N SER A 246 24.91 4.62 -8.20
CA SER A 246 25.07 5.76 -9.11
C SER A 246 23.88 5.91 -10.07
N MET A 247 23.36 4.80 -10.61
CA MET A 247 22.20 4.83 -11.50
C MET A 247 20.93 5.31 -10.76
N LEU A 248 20.73 4.86 -9.52
CA LEU A 248 19.62 5.33 -8.68
C LEU A 248 19.78 6.81 -8.32
N GLN A 249 21.00 7.26 -8.02
CA GLN A 249 21.28 8.66 -7.72
C GLN A 249 21.00 9.55 -8.93
N ASP A 250 21.44 9.15 -10.13
CA ASP A 250 21.15 9.88 -11.37
C ASP A 250 19.65 10.00 -11.64
N ALA A 251 18.90 8.92 -11.37
CA ALA A 251 17.44 8.92 -11.50
C ALA A 251 16.77 9.81 -10.44
N TYR A 252 17.26 9.76 -9.20
CA TYR A 252 16.80 10.59 -8.11
C TYR A 252 17.05 12.09 -8.39
N ASP A 253 18.23 12.46 -8.90
CA ASP A 253 18.56 13.86 -9.15
C ASP A 253 17.68 14.50 -10.24
N LYS A 254 17.25 13.68 -11.21
CA LYS A 254 16.35 14.05 -12.31
C LYS A 254 14.87 14.06 -11.90
N THR A 255 14.50 13.46 -10.77
CA THR A 255 13.09 13.40 -10.36
C THR A 255 12.54 14.80 -10.08
N VAL A 256 11.32 15.04 -10.53
CA VAL A 256 10.58 16.30 -10.28
C VAL A 256 9.78 16.25 -8.98
N PHE A 257 9.64 15.07 -8.37
CA PHE A 257 8.87 14.84 -7.15
C PHE A 257 9.77 14.91 -5.91
N LYS A 258 10.37 16.07 -5.63
CA LYS A 258 11.23 16.30 -4.46
C LYS A 258 10.44 16.82 -3.26
#